data_AF-X1LMI2-F1
#
_entry.id   AF-X1LMI2-F1
#
_cell.length_a   1.000
_cell.length_b   1.000
_cell.length_c   1.000
_cell.angle_alpha   90.00
_cell.angle_beta   90.00
_cell.angle_gamma   90.00
#
_symmetry.space_group_name_H-M   'P 1'
#
loop_
_entity.id
_entity.type
_entity.pdbx_description
1 polymer ?
#
loop_
_entity_poly.entity_id
_entity_poly.type
_entity_poly.pdbx_seq_one_letter_code
_entity_poly.pdbx_strand_id
1 'polypeptide(L)'
;PRTGSISVTSSPSHARVFLDGEYRGRTPLTIRNVRVGEYQIKVSKEGYYDWSQAIRVRSNVTKRVFATLDPIPRTGSISVNSSPRHARVFVDGIERGTTPLTITDIDAGWHQVVIIKERYRAYLEDVHVEAGEELDIEVDLRRI
;
A
#
# COMPACT_ATOMS: atom_id res chain seq x y z
N PRO A 1 -4.55 -16.31 40.36
CA PRO A 1 -5.40 -16.14 39.15
C PRO A 1 -4.94 -17.13 38.08
N ARG A 2 -5.84 -17.72 37.28
CA ARG A 2 -5.44 -18.58 36.15
C ARG A 2 -4.90 -17.71 35.02
N THR A 3 -3.70 -18.01 34.55
CA THR A 3 -3.00 -17.22 33.53
C THR A 3 -2.44 -18.09 32.41
N GLY A 4 -2.32 -17.53 31.22
CA GLY A 4 -1.61 -18.09 30.07
C GLY A 4 -0.58 -17.10 29.54
N SER A 5 -0.10 -17.35 28.32
CA SER A 5 0.79 -16.46 27.58
C SER A 5 0.32 -16.27 26.14
N ILE A 6 0.76 -15.19 25.50
CA ILE A 6 0.52 -14.92 24.08
C ILE A 6 1.87 -14.67 23.42
N SER A 7 2.18 -15.41 22.36
CA SER A 7 3.37 -15.19 21.52
C SER A 7 2.92 -14.59 20.20
N VAL A 8 3.41 -13.40 19.87
CA VAL A 8 3.03 -12.63 18.69
C VAL A 8 4.26 -12.40 17.81
N THR A 9 4.15 -12.80 16.56
CA THR A 9 5.12 -12.55 15.49
C THR A 9 4.44 -11.87 14.31
N SER A 10 5.21 -11.20 13.45
CA SER A 10 4.64 -10.55 12.26
C SER A 10 5.59 -10.57 11.07
N SER A 11 5.00 -10.46 9.88
CA SER A 11 5.68 -10.10 8.63
C SER A 11 5.05 -8.83 8.06
N PRO A 12 5.83 -7.74 7.92
CA PRO A 12 7.22 -7.59 8.34
C PRO A 12 7.39 -7.59 9.87
N SER A 13 8.61 -7.86 10.35
CA SER A 13 8.94 -7.87 11.78
C SER A 13 8.96 -6.47 12.40
N HIS A 14 9.12 -6.39 13.72
CA HIS A 14 9.23 -5.13 14.47
C HIS A 14 7.98 -4.24 14.43
N ALA A 15 6.80 -4.87 14.31
CA ALA A 15 5.51 -4.20 14.37
C ALA A 15 5.05 -4.03 15.82
N ARG A 16 4.37 -2.92 16.14
CA ARG A 16 3.81 -2.64 17.48
C ARG A 16 2.69 -3.62 17.79
N VAL A 17 2.68 -4.17 19.00
CA VAL A 17 1.65 -5.10 19.49
C VAL A 17 0.83 -4.43 20.57
N PHE A 18 -0.49 -4.53 20.44
CA PHE A 18 -1.47 -4.03 21.41
C PHE A 18 -2.37 -5.19 21.85
N LEU A 19 -2.72 -5.21 23.13
CA LEU A 19 -3.68 -6.14 23.73
C LEU A 19 -4.81 -5.31 24.35
N ASP A 20 -6.02 -5.44 23.82
CA ASP A 20 -7.19 -4.59 24.16
C ASP A 20 -6.89 -3.09 24.07
N GLY A 21 -6.12 -2.70 23.05
CA GLY A 21 -5.71 -1.30 22.82
C GLY A 21 -4.51 -0.84 23.65
N GLU A 22 -4.06 -1.59 24.66
CA GLU A 22 -2.87 -1.23 25.45
C GLU A 22 -1.59 -1.70 24.75
N TYR A 23 -0.60 -0.82 24.60
CA TYR A 23 0.69 -1.14 23.98
C TYR A 23 1.50 -2.12 24.86
N ARG A 24 2.04 -3.18 24.24
CA ARG A 24 2.79 -4.25 24.92
C ARG A 24 4.25 -4.39 24.47
N GLY A 25 4.62 -3.78 23.35
CA GLY A 25 5.97 -3.90 22.77
C GLY A 25 5.92 -4.08 21.25
N ARG A 26 6.98 -4.68 20.68
CA ARG A 26 7.09 -4.94 19.24
C ARG A 26 7.35 -6.42 18.96
N THR A 27 6.89 -6.92 17.82
CA THR A 27 7.16 -8.29 17.38
C THR A 27 8.67 -8.52 17.11
N PRO A 28 9.21 -9.71 17.40
CA PRO A 28 8.58 -10.81 18.13
C PRO A 28 8.39 -10.48 19.63
N LEU A 29 7.19 -10.73 20.16
CA LEU A 29 6.83 -10.44 21.55
C LEU A 29 6.18 -11.66 22.21
N THR A 30 6.49 -11.91 23.48
CA THR A 30 5.74 -12.85 24.32
C THR A 30 5.19 -12.13 25.55
N ILE A 31 3.87 -12.02 25.63
CA ILE A 31 3.15 -11.44 26.77
C ILE A 31 2.84 -12.57 27.75
N ARG A 32 3.46 -12.53 28.93
CA ARG A 32 3.31 -13.54 29.98
C ARG A 32 2.25 -13.14 31.01
N ASN A 33 1.79 -14.11 31.80
CA ASN A 33 0.87 -13.89 32.93
C ASN A 33 -0.46 -13.20 32.55
N VAL A 34 -0.93 -13.42 31.32
CA VAL A 34 -2.21 -12.88 30.86
C VAL A 34 -3.35 -13.69 31.49
N ARG A 35 -4.34 -13.03 32.09
CA ARG A 35 -5.47 -13.73 32.70
C ARG A 35 -6.22 -14.54 31.63
N VAL A 36 -6.85 -15.65 32.05
CA VAL A 36 -7.74 -16.40 31.17
C VAL A 36 -8.91 -15.50 30.78
N GLY A 37 -9.22 -15.44 29.48
CA GLY A 37 -10.22 -14.53 28.94
C GLY A 37 -10.15 -14.42 27.41
N GLU A 38 -10.99 -13.56 26.86
CA GLU A 38 -10.97 -13.17 25.45
C GLU A 38 -10.37 -11.78 25.34
N TYR A 39 -9.56 -11.58 24.30
CA TYR A 39 -8.76 -10.38 24.10
C TYR A 39 -8.70 -10.05 22.61
N GLN A 40 -8.63 -8.77 22.28
CA GLN A 40 -8.31 -8.28 20.95
C GLN A 40 -6.81 -8.03 20.85
N ILE A 41 -6.13 -8.74 19.95
CA ILE A 41 -4.77 -8.39 19.53
C ILE A 41 -4.86 -7.45 18.34
N LYS A 42 -4.10 -6.36 18.39
CA LYS A 42 -3.83 -5.50 17.25
C LYS A 42 -2.32 -5.44 17.00
N VAL A 43 -1.91 -5.57 15.75
CA VAL A 43 -0.53 -5.42 15.29
C VAL A 43 -0.49 -4.28 14.27
N SER A 44 0.39 -3.30 14.51
CA SER A 44 0.44 -2.06 13.73
C SER A 44 1.87 -1.73 13.33
N LYS A 45 2.07 -1.35 12.07
CA LYS A 45 3.36 -0.87 11.56
C LYS A 45 3.15 0.28 10.60
N GLU A 46 4.04 1.26 10.67
CA GLU A 46 4.05 2.39 9.74
C GLU A 46 4.20 1.92 8.29
N GLY A 47 3.35 2.45 7.40
CA GLY A 47 3.29 2.05 5.99
C GLY A 47 2.50 0.76 5.72
N TYR A 48 1.79 0.24 6.72
CA TYR A 48 0.97 -0.98 6.61
C TYR A 48 -0.41 -0.78 7.23
N TYR A 49 -1.40 -1.52 6.72
CA TYR A 49 -2.71 -1.60 7.35
C TYR A 49 -2.60 -2.30 8.71
N ASP A 50 -3.40 -1.84 9.67
CA ASP A 50 -3.48 -2.47 10.99
C ASP A 50 -4.11 -3.87 10.88
N TRP A 51 -3.45 -4.85 11.48
CA TRP A 51 -3.98 -6.21 11.58
C TRP A 51 -4.60 -6.43 12.95
N SER A 52 -5.74 -7.12 13.03
CA SER A 52 -6.40 -7.41 14.31
C SER A 52 -7.03 -8.79 14.35
N GLN A 53 -7.03 -9.43 15.52
CA GLN A 53 -7.67 -10.72 15.75
C GLN A 53 -8.15 -10.86 17.20
N ALA A 54 -9.38 -11.35 17.37
CA ALA A 54 -9.89 -11.81 18.66
C ALA A 54 -9.27 -13.17 19.02
N ILE A 55 -8.70 -13.28 20.22
CA ILE A 55 -8.07 -14.51 20.72
C ILE A 55 -8.60 -14.88 22.10
N ARG A 56 -8.52 -16.17 22.42
CA ARG A 56 -8.83 -16.69 23.75
C ARG A 56 -7.58 -17.20 24.44
N VAL A 57 -7.29 -16.66 25.62
CA VAL A 57 -6.20 -17.11 26.49
C VAL A 57 -6.73 -18.20 27.42
N ARG A 58 -6.01 -19.32 27.48
CA ARG A 58 -6.31 -20.46 28.37
C ARG A 58 -5.19 -20.62 29.40
N SER A 59 -5.51 -21.20 30.56
CA SER A 59 -4.55 -21.37 31.66
C SER A 59 -3.39 -22.25 31.23
N ASN A 60 -2.16 -21.87 31.58
CA ASN A 60 -0.91 -22.62 31.33
C ASN A 60 -0.65 -22.95 29.84
N VAL A 61 -1.28 -22.22 28.91
CA VAL A 61 -1.08 -22.39 27.47
C VAL A 61 -0.52 -21.10 26.86
N THR A 62 0.34 -21.24 25.86
CA THR A 62 0.80 -20.13 25.02
C THR A 62 0.00 -20.10 23.72
N LYS A 63 -0.85 -19.08 23.54
CA LYS A 63 -1.50 -18.81 22.26
C LYS A 63 -0.48 -18.19 21.30
N ARG A 64 -0.26 -18.80 20.14
CA ARG A 64 0.59 -18.26 19.08
C ARG A 64 -0.26 -17.48 18.08
N VAL A 65 0.21 -16.30 17.70
CA VAL A 65 -0.42 -15.39 16.74
C VAL A 65 0.64 -14.94 15.74
N PHE A 66 0.34 -15.08 14.45
CA PHE A 66 1.18 -14.56 13.37
C PHE A 66 0.36 -13.56 12.56
N ALA A 67 0.85 -12.32 12.49
CA ALA A 67 0.22 -11.24 11.74
C ALA A 67 0.99 -10.98 10.44
N THR A 68 0.37 -11.22 9.29
CA THR A 68 0.84 -10.72 8.00
C THR A 68 0.22 -9.35 7.79
N LEU A 69 1.04 -8.31 7.60
CA LEU A 69 0.56 -6.95 7.37
C LEU A 69 0.65 -6.61 5.89
N ASP A 70 -0.41 -6.04 5.36
CA ASP A 70 -0.46 -5.56 3.98
C ASP A 70 0.06 -4.13 3.91
N PRO A 71 0.99 -3.82 2.99
CA PRO A 71 1.51 -2.47 2.84
C PRO A 71 0.40 -1.53 2.34
N ILE A 72 0.46 -0.28 2.79
CA ILE A 72 -0.39 0.79 2.25
C ILE A 72 0.30 1.32 0.99
N PRO A 73 -0.33 1.23 -0.20
CA PRO A 73 0.23 1.80 -1.42
C PRO A 73 0.49 3.30 -1.23
N ARG A 74 1.61 3.78 -1.77
CA ARG A 74 1.93 5.23 -1.83
C ARG A 74 2.01 5.75 -3.27
N THR A 75 2.00 4.83 -4.22
CA THR A 75 2.12 5.07 -5.64
C THR A 75 0.97 4.40 -6.38
N GLY A 76 0.58 4.95 -7.52
CA GLY A 76 -0.32 4.33 -8.50
C GLY A 76 0.41 4.09 -9.83
N SER A 77 -0.37 3.80 -10.87
CA SER A 77 0.11 3.72 -12.24
C SER A 77 -0.71 4.59 -13.20
N ILE A 78 -0.11 4.94 -14.34
CA ILE A 78 -0.79 5.59 -15.45
C ILE A 78 -0.61 4.73 -16.70
N SER A 79 -1.71 4.30 -17.29
CA SER A 79 -1.77 3.59 -18.57
C SER A 79 -2.11 4.60 -19.67
N VAL A 80 -1.22 4.77 -20.65
CA VAL A 80 -1.35 5.80 -21.68
C VAL A 80 -1.41 5.17 -23.06
N ASN A 81 -2.55 5.39 -23.73
CA ASN A 81 -2.79 5.00 -25.11
C ASN A 81 -3.01 6.24 -25.97
N SER A 82 -2.47 6.24 -27.20
CA SER A 82 -2.71 7.33 -28.14
C SER A 82 -2.92 6.86 -29.57
N SER A 83 -3.68 7.66 -30.30
CA SER A 83 -3.77 7.62 -31.76
C SER A 83 -3.23 8.93 -32.35
N PRO A 84 -2.20 8.91 -33.22
CA PRO A 84 -1.43 7.73 -33.61
C PRO A 84 -0.58 7.20 -32.45
N ARG A 85 -0.18 5.93 -32.57
CA ARG A 85 0.75 5.27 -31.65
C ARG A 85 2.17 5.86 -31.72
N HIS A 86 3.01 5.46 -30.76
CA HIS A 86 4.39 5.89 -30.62
C HIS A 86 4.53 7.40 -30.39
N ALA A 87 3.61 7.98 -29.62
CA ALA A 87 3.75 9.35 -29.11
C ALA A 87 4.60 9.32 -27.83
N ARG A 88 5.52 10.27 -27.67
CA ARG A 88 6.37 10.39 -26.49
C ARG A 88 5.53 10.84 -25.31
N VAL A 89 5.67 10.18 -24.17
CA VAL A 89 4.93 10.46 -22.94
C VAL A 89 5.89 11.00 -21.91
N PHE A 90 5.52 12.13 -21.30
CA PHE A 90 6.23 12.76 -20.19
C PHE A 90 5.29 12.84 -19.00
N VAL A 91 5.83 12.60 -17.81
CA VAL A 91 5.15 12.84 -16.52
C VAL A 91 6.04 13.78 -15.73
N ASP A 92 5.51 14.94 -15.36
CA ASP A 92 6.22 16.03 -14.67
C ASP A 92 7.51 16.45 -15.38
N GLY A 93 7.46 16.51 -16.71
CA GLY A 93 8.59 16.88 -17.57
C GLY A 93 9.65 15.78 -17.77
N ILE A 94 9.51 14.62 -17.13
CA ILE A 94 10.41 13.47 -17.31
C ILE A 94 9.83 12.55 -18.39
N GLU A 95 10.61 12.25 -19.43
CA GLU A 95 10.22 11.30 -20.47
C GLU A 95 10.15 9.88 -19.91
N ARG A 96 8.99 9.22 -20.08
CA ARG A 96 8.72 7.87 -19.58
C ARG A 96 8.77 6.81 -20.68
N GLY A 97 8.60 7.20 -21.94
CA GLY A 97 8.64 6.30 -23.08
C GLY A 97 7.68 6.74 -24.18
N THR A 98 7.16 5.78 -24.95
CA THR A 98 6.21 6.06 -26.05
C THR A 98 4.98 5.18 -25.97
N THR A 99 3.81 5.71 -26.34
CA THR A 99 2.53 4.98 -26.33
C THR A 99 2.51 3.76 -27.28
N PRO A 100 1.79 2.68 -26.92
CA PRO A 100 1.14 2.44 -25.64
C PRO A 100 2.16 2.19 -24.52
N LEU A 101 1.92 2.75 -23.33
CA LEU A 101 2.85 2.67 -22.19
C LEU A 101 2.09 2.63 -20.86
N THR A 102 2.47 1.70 -19.99
CA THR A 102 2.07 1.72 -18.57
C THR A 102 3.26 2.21 -17.75
N ILE A 103 3.03 3.23 -16.93
CA ILE A 103 4.01 3.87 -16.06
C ILE A 103 3.65 3.50 -14.63
N THR A 104 4.50 2.73 -13.95
CA THR A 104 4.30 2.34 -12.55
C THR A 104 5.03 3.27 -11.61
N ASP A 105 4.75 3.14 -10.32
CA ASP A 105 5.46 3.83 -9.24
C ASP A 105 5.41 5.36 -9.33
N ILE A 106 4.25 5.89 -9.77
CA ILE A 106 3.96 7.33 -9.71
C ILE A 106 3.40 7.65 -8.34
N ASP A 107 4.00 8.60 -7.62
CA ASP A 107 3.49 9.05 -6.33
C ASP A 107 2.00 9.40 -6.42
N ALA A 108 1.23 9.17 -5.35
CA ALA A 108 -0.15 9.59 -5.34
C ALA A 108 -0.25 11.13 -5.27
N GLY A 109 -1.18 11.70 -6.02
CA GLY A 109 -1.39 13.14 -6.10
C GLY A 109 -1.53 13.65 -7.53
N TRP A 110 -1.33 14.96 -7.71
CA TRP A 110 -1.46 15.63 -9.00
C TRP A 110 -0.15 15.55 -9.79
N HIS A 111 -0.26 15.12 -11.05
CA HIS A 111 0.84 15.00 -11.99
C HIS A 111 0.47 15.62 -13.34
N GLN A 112 1.44 16.24 -14.00
CA GLN A 112 1.24 16.72 -15.36
C GLN A 112 1.68 15.68 -16.37
N VAL A 113 0.76 15.27 -17.24
CA VAL A 113 1.02 14.35 -18.35
C VAL A 113 1.10 15.14 -19.65
N VAL A 114 2.20 14.97 -20.38
CA VAL A 114 2.40 15.58 -21.70
C VAL A 114 2.64 14.49 -22.74
N ILE A 115 1.87 14.50 -23.82
CA ILE A 115 1.97 13.53 -24.91
C ILE A 115 2.29 14.27 -26.21
N ILE A 116 3.42 13.92 -26.84
CA ILE A 116 3.96 14.63 -28.00
C ILE A 116 4.21 13.68 -29.16
N LYS A 117 3.77 14.08 -30.36
CA LYS A 117 4.08 13.39 -31.62
C LYS A 117 4.41 14.40 -32.72
N GLU A 118 5.37 14.07 -33.57
CA GLU A 118 5.78 14.93 -34.70
C GLU A 118 4.58 15.24 -35.62
N ARG A 119 4.37 16.53 -35.93
CA ARG A 119 3.24 17.06 -36.73
C ARG A 119 1.86 16.96 -36.06
N TYR A 120 1.80 16.70 -34.76
CA TYR A 120 0.58 16.73 -33.96
C TYR A 120 0.68 17.78 -32.86
N ARG A 121 -0.47 18.35 -32.48
CA ARG A 121 -0.58 19.24 -31.32
C ARG A 121 -0.28 18.42 -30.07
N ALA A 122 0.55 18.97 -29.18
CA ALA A 122 0.81 18.35 -27.90
C ALA A 122 -0.49 18.26 -27.08
N TYR A 123 -0.66 17.14 -26.42
CA TYR A 123 -1.68 16.95 -25.40
C TYR A 123 -1.05 17.22 -24.04
N LEU A 124 -1.73 17.98 -23.20
CA LEU A 124 -1.29 18.33 -21.85
C LEU A 124 -2.51 18.23 -20.92
N GLU A 125 -2.36 17.47 -19.85
CA GLU A 125 -3.41 17.23 -18.87
C GLU A 125 -2.80 17.09 -17.47
N ASP A 126 -3.39 17.79 -16.49
CA ASP A 126 -3.09 17.55 -15.09
C ASP A 126 -4.03 16.46 -14.58
N VAL A 127 -3.48 15.36 -14.08
CA VAL A 127 -4.22 14.18 -13.63
C VAL A 127 -3.97 13.90 -12.16
N HIS A 128 -4.95 13.29 -11.49
CA HIS A 128 -4.83 12.85 -10.12
C HIS A 128 -4.62 11.34 -10.07
N VAL A 129 -3.47 10.90 -9.58
CA VAL A 129 -3.12 9.48 -9.39
C VAL A 129 -3.51 9.06 -7.97
N GLU A 130 -4.35 8.04 -7.86
CA GLU A 130 -4.68 7.43 -6.57
C GLU A 130 -3.73 6.28 -6.24
N ALA A 131 -3.36 6.16 -4.97
CA ALA A 131 -2.40 5.14 -4.53
C ALA A 131 -2.98 3.73 -4.69
N GLY A 132 -2.26 2.85 -5.37
CA GLY A 132 -2.68 1.48 -5.64
C GLY A 132 -3.67 1.33 -6.79
N GLU A 133 -4.05 2.43 -7.45
CA GLU A 133 -4.94 2.42 -8.62
C GLU A 133 -4.17 2.68 -9.92
N GLU A 134 -4.78 2.28 -11.03
CA GLU A 134 -4.32 2.59 -12.38
C GLU A 134 -5.24 3.63 -13.01
N LEU A 135 -4.67 4.75 -13.45
CA LEU A 135 -5.36 5.75 -14.25
C LEU A 135 -5.17 5.47 -15.74
N ASP A 136 -6.27 5.31 -16.47
CA ASP A 136 -6.25 5.17 -17.92
C ASP A 136 -6.39 6.53 -18.64
N ILE A 137 -5.46 6.83 -19.54
CA ILE A 137 -5.49 7.97 -20.46
C ILE A 137 -5.54 7.43 -21.88
N GLU A 138 -6.61 7.74 -22.60
CA GLU A 138 -6.75 7.47 -24.02
C GLU A 138 -6.94 8.78 -24.79
N VAL A 139 -6.07 9.02 -25.78
CA VAL A 139 -6.06 10.30 -26.52
C VAL A 139 -5.94 10.13 -28.03
N ASP A 140 -6.80 10.81 -28.77
CA ASP A 140 -6.66 11.04 -30.20
C ASP A 140 -5.98 12.39 -30.48
N LEU A 141 -4.71 12.35 -30.86
CA LEU A 141 -3.93 13.54 -31.16
C LEU A 141 -4.39 14.20 -32.47
N ARG A 142 -4.50 15.52 -32.45
CA ARG A 142 -4.88 16.31 -33.63
C ARG A 142 -3.66 16.79 -34.40
N ARG A 143 -3.64 16.56 -35.71
CA ARG A 143 -2.58 17.06 -36.60
C ARG A 143 -2.53 18.59 -36.58
N ILE A 144 -1.32 19.13 -36.74
CA ILE A 144 -1.07 20.57 -36.92
C ILE A 144 -1.32 20.94 -38.39
#